data_AF-A0AA41R0D9-F1
#
_entry.id   AF-A0AA41R0D9-F1
#
_cell.length_a   1.000
_cell.length_b   1.000
_cell.length_c   1.000
_cell.angle_alpha   90.00
_cell.angle_beta   90.00
_cell.angle_gamma   90.00
#
_symmetry.space_group_name_H-M   'P 1'
#
loop_
_entity.id
_entity.type
_entity.pdbx_description
1 polymer ?
#
loop_
_entity_poly.entity_id
_entity_poly.type
_entity_poly.pdbx_seq_one_letter_code
_entity_poly.pdbx_strand_id
1 'polypeptide(L)'
;MQIGITLVDILIGAASGATIAHRLQEHFAAVAYLAPYSGPLGLGVVVLAVTFLTLILGKLVPKQLAVGSPERLSRMTAPVMALLLRLAMPAVYLLSGTTRLVVRLLGVHPSPEPGATEEDIRGMIKEAALAGEVELAEKFLLERIFR
;
A
#
# COMPACT_ATOMS: atom_id res chain seq x y z
N MET A 1 3.47 -7.35 7.12
CA MET A 1 3.58 -5.87 7.24
C MET A 1 2.26 -5.12 6.99
N GLN A 2 1.37 -5.57 6.09
CA GLN A 2 0.16 -4.84 5.67
C GLN A 2 -0.97 -4.72 6.72
N ILE A 3 -1.07 -5.67 7.67
CA ILE A 3 -2.09 -5.64 8.72
C ILE A 3 -1.92 -4.41 9.62
N GLY A 4 -0.68 -4.05 9.97
CA GLY A 4 -0.38 -2.90 10.81
C GLY A 4 -0.77 -1.56 10.17
N ILE A 5 -0.53 -1.40 8.87
CA ILE A 5 -0.90 -0.18 8.13
C ILE A 5 -2.43 -0.02 8.13
N THR A 6 -3.15 -1.12 7.86
CA THR A 6 -4.62 -1.10 7.86
C THR A 6 -5.19 -0.74 9.23
N LEU A 7 -4.59 -1.23 10.32
CA LEU A 7 -5.03 -0.89 11.68
C LEU A 7 -4.82 0.60 11.98
N VAL A 8 -3.67 1.16 11.60
CA VAL A 8 -3.38 2.60 11.77
C VAL A 8 -4.33 3.47 10.94
N ASP A 9 -4.60 3.09 9.69
CA ASP A 9 -5.57 3.76 8.81
C ASP A 9 -6.96 3.80 9.46
N ILE A 10 -7.42 2.68 10.03
CA ILE A 10 -8.72 2.57 10.70
C ILE A 10 -8.76 3.48 11.93
N LEU A 11 -7.71 3.51 12.75
CA LEU A 11 -7.65 4.35 13.96
C LEU A 11 -7.66 5.85 13.61
N ILE A 12 -6.90 6.26 12.60
CA ILE A 12 -6.88 7.65 12.12
C ILE A 12 -8.24 8.03 11.52
N GLY A 13 -8.84 7.13 10.74
CA GLY A 13 -10.19 7.31 10.19
C GLY A 13 -11.26 7.43 11.29
N ALA A 14 -11.17 6.61 12.33
CA ALA A 14 -12.05 6.66 13.50
C ALA A 14 -11.91 8.00 14.24
N ALA A 15 -10.69 8.43 14.51
CA ALA A 15 -10.40 9.70 15.18
C ALA A 15 -10.87 10.90 14.36
N SER A 16 -10.67 10.87 13.04
CA SER A 16 -11.11 11.93 12.12
C SER A 16 -12.63 11.97 11.95
N GLY A 17 -13.31 10.83 12.13
CA GLY A 17 -14.76 10.68 12.05
C GLY A 17 -15.51 10.99 13.35
N ALA A 18 -14.81 11.36 14.44
CA ALA A 18 -15.41 11.51 15.77
C ALA A 18 -16.62 12.47 15.81
N THR A 19 -16.58 13.57 15.05
CA THR A 19 -17.71 14.51 14.94
C THR A 19 -18.93 13.87 14.28
N ILE A 20 -18.73 13.02 13.27
CA ILE A 20 -19.81 12.30 12.59
C ILE A 20 -20.35 11.21 13.52
N ALA A 21 -19.47 10.53 14.26
CA ALA A 21 -19.85 9.51 15.23
C ALA A 21 -20.71 10.09 16.36
N HIS A 22 -20.37 11.30 16.85
CA HIS A 22 -21.16 12.00 17.87
C HIS A 22 -22.56 12.37 17.36
N ARG A 23 -22.65 12.92 16.14
CA ARG A 23 -23.96 13.20 15.52
C ARG A 23 -24.79 11.94 15.36
N LEU A 24 -24.18 10.83 14.97
CA LEU A 24 -24.89 9.56 14.80
C LEU A 24 -25.31 8.95 16.15
N GLN A 25 -24.48 9.10 17.18
CA GLN A 25 -24.82 8.75 18.56
C GLN A 25 -26.06 9.52 19.05
N GLU A 26 -26.17 10.82 18.79
CA GLU A 26 -27.35 11.62 19.16
C GLU A 26 -28.64 11.08 18.49
N HIS A 27 -28.54 10.62 17.24
CA HIS A 27 -29.67 10.01 16.54
C HIS A 27 -30.05 8.65 17.15
N PHE A 28 -29.08 7.83 17.56
CA PHE A 28 -29.36 6.56 18.25
C PHE A 28 -29.87 6.77 19.68
N ALA A 29 -29.44 7.85 20.35
CA ALA A 29 -29.91 8.22 21.67
C ALA A 29 -31.38 8.69 21.69
N ALA A 30 -31.90 9.17 20.56
CA ALA A 30 -33.31 9.50 20.41
C ALA A 30 -34.25 8.28 20.48
N VAL A 31 -33.71 7.05 20.37
CA VAL A 31 -34.48 5.81 20.49
C VAL A 31 -34.19 5.18 21.85
N ALA A 32 -35.21 5.09 22.71
CA ALA A 32 -35.07 4.66 24.11
C ALA A 32 -34.38 3.30 24.29
N TYR A 33 -34.57 2.37 23.35
CA TYR A 33 -33.92 1.04 23.38
C TYR A 33 -32.43 1.06 22.99
N LEU A 34 -32.03 2.01 22.13
CA LEU A 34 -30.65 2.13 21.63
C LEU A 34 -29.81 3.12 22.45
N ALA A 35 -30.44 3.96 23.27
CA ALA A 35 -29.78 4.94 24.13
C ALA A 35 -28.55 4.42 24.91
N PRO A 36 -28.59 3.24 25.59
CA PRO A 36 -27.42 2.74 26.31
C PRO A 36 -26.27 2.28 25.39
N TYR A 37 -26.57 1.95 24.13
CA TYR A 37 -25.59 1.49 23.13
C TYR A 37 -25.23 2.57 22.10
N SER A 38 -25.78 3.77 22.23
CA SER A 38 -25.70 4.85 21.25
C SER A 38 -24.25 5.26 20.91
N GLY A 39 -23.36 5.32 21.91
CA GLY A 39 -21.95 5.63 21.73
C GLY A 39 -21.20 4.56 20.91
N PRO A 40 -21.16 3.28 21.37
CA PRO A 40 -20.54 2.19 20.63
C PRO A 40 -21.12 2.00 19.21
N LEU A 41 -22.44 2.17 19.03
CA LEU A 41 -23.08 2.09 17.72
C LEU A 41 -22.69 3.24 16.80
N GLY A 42 -22.68 4.47 17.31
CA GLY A 42 -22.25 5.66 16.55
C GLY A 42 -20.81 5.53 16.06
N LEU A 43 -19.90 5.15 16.95
CA LEU A 43 -18.50 4.91 16.60
C LEU A 43 -18.35 3.74 15.63
N GLY A 44 -18.98 2.60 15.92
CA GLY A 44 -18.88 1.39 15.10
C GLY A 44 -19.35 1.62 13.66
N VAL A 45 -20.49 2.29 13.48
CA VAL A 45 -21.03 2.59 12.14
C VAL A 45 -20.10 3.52 11.38
N VAL A 46 -19.59 4.58 12.02
CA VAL A 46 -18.66 5.51 11.36
C VAL A 46 -17.35 4.82 10.98
N VAL A 47 -16.77 4.02 11.87
CA VAL A 47 -15.55 3.26 11.58
C VAL A 47 -15.77 2.32 10.41
N LEU A 48 -16.88 1.56 10.39
CA LEU A 48 -17.21 0.66 9.29
C LEU A 48 -17.41 1.43 7.98
N ALA A 49 -18.16 2.53 8.01
CA ALA A 49 -18.42 3.34 6.83
C ALA A 49 -17.14 3.95 6.25
N VAL A 50 -16.31 4.57 7.09
CA VAL A 50 -15.03 5.17 6.67
C VAL A 50 -14.09 4.09 6.14
N THR A 51 -14.00 2.95 6.82
CA THR A 51 -13.15 1.83 6.39
C THR A 51 -13.59 1.29 5.04
N PHE A 52 -14.88 1.02 4.88
CA PHE A 52 -15.46 0.51 3.64
C PHE A 52 -15.24 1.49 2.48
N LEU A 53 -15.54 2.77 2.69
CA LEU A 53 -15.40 3.79 1.67
C LEU A 53 -13.93 4.00 1.27
N THR A 54 -13.02 4.03 2.25
CA THR A 54 -11.58 4.17 2.02
C THR A 54 -11.01 2.93 1.30
N LEU A 55 -11.46 1.73 1.65
CA LEU A 55 -11.05 0.50 0.96
C LEU A 55 -11.53 0.48 -0.48
N ILE A 56 -12.79 0.81 -0.74
CA ILE A 56 -13.36 0.81 -2.09
C ILE A 56 -12.69 1.87 -2.95
N LEU A 57 -12.74 3.13 -2.53
CA LEU A 57 -12.26 4.25 -3.33
C LEU A 57 -10.73 4.31 -3.37
N GLY A 58 -10.06 3.96 -2.26
CA GLY A 58 -8.61 4.10 -2.14
C GLY A 58 -7.82 2.88 -2.61
N LYS A 59 -8.36 1.65 -2.48
CA LYS A 59 -7.59 0.43 -2.77
C LYS A 59 -8.23 -0.44 -3.85
N LEU A 60 -9.49 -0.82 -3.73
CA LEU A 60 -10.12 -1.83 -4.60
C LEU A 60 -10.43 -1.31 -6.00
N VAL A 61 -11.07 -0.14 -6.12
CA VAL A 61 -11.44 0.45 -7.43
C VAL A 61 -10.19 0.84 -8.22
N PRO A 62 -9.21 1.58 -7.68
CA PRO A 62 -7.99 1.91 -8.42
C PRO A 62 -7.21 0.67 -8.83
N LYS A 63 -7.17 -0.36 -7.97
CA LYS A 63 -6.49 -1.62 -8.28
C LYS A 63 -7.17 -2.35 -9.44
N GLN A 64 -8.50 -2.44 -9.46
CA GLN A 64 -9.19 -3.04 -10.60
C GLN A 64 -8.97 -2.27 -11.90
N LEU A 65 -9.01 -0.93 -11.85
CA LEU A 65 -8.70 -0.09 -13.01
C LEU A 65 -7.26 -0.28 -13.50
N ALA A 66 -6.31 -0.46 -12.59
CA ALA A 66 -4.91 -0.70 -12.91
C ALA A 66 -4.69 -2.07 -13.59
N VAL A 67 -5.34 -3.12 -13.10
CA VAL A 67 -5.20 -4.48 -13.68
C VAL A 67 -5.88 -4.59 -15.04
N GLY A 68 -6.98 -3.87 -15.27
CA GLY A 68 -7.71 -3.92 -16.54
C GLY A 68 -7.04 -3.20 -17.72
N SER A 69 -6.13 -2.24 -17.45
CA SER A 69 -5.42 -1.48 -18.51
C SER A 69 -4.08 -0.92 -18.00
N PRO A 70 -3.11 -1.79 -17.70
CA PRO A 70 -1.86 -1.40 -17.04
C PRO A 70 -1.04 -0.38 -17.84
N GLU A 71 -0.97 -0.48 -19.17
CA GLU A 71 -0.19 0.43 -20.00
C GLU A 71 -0.75 1.86 -20.03
N ARG A 72 -2.08 1.99 -20.12
CA ARG A 72 -2.73 3.30 -20.19
C ARG A 72 -2.64 4.03 -18.86
N LEU A 73 -2.87 3.31 -17.76
CA LEU A 73 -2.78 3.88 -16.42
C LEU A 73 -1.31 4.22 -16.07
N SER A 74 -0.35 3.37 -16.46
CA SER A 74 1.08 3.63 -16.23
C SER A 74 1.54 4.89 -16.95
N ARG A 75 1.17 5.08 -18.23
CA ARG A 75 1.53 6.30 -18.98
C ARG A 75 0.92 7.57 -18.40
N MET A 76 -0.31 7.50 -17.90
CA MET A 76 -0.97 8.66 -17.27
C MET A 76 -0.40 8.98 -15.89
N THR A 77 -0.04 7.97 -15.11
CA THR A 77 0.39 8.14 -13.71
C THR A 77 1.89 8.44 -13.61
N ALA A 78 2.71 7.95 -14.55
CA ALA A 78 4.16 8.20 -14.59
C ALA A 78 4.57 9.68 -14.44
N PRO A 79 4.00 10.65 -15.18
CA PRO A 79 4.38 12.06 -15.02
C PRO A 79 3.95 12.63 -13.66
N VAL A 80 2.80 12.21 -13.13
CA VAL A 80 2.33 12.63 -11.79
C VAL A 80 3.26 12.10 -10.71
N MET A 81 3.65 10.83 -10.81
CA MET A 81 4.58 10.17 -9.89
C MET A 81 5.94 10.86 -9.90
N ALA A 82 6.46 11.19 -11.10
CA ALA A 82 7.75 11.88 -11.26
C ALA A 82 7.72 13.29 -10.65
N LEU A 83 6.61 14.04 -10.82
CA LEU A 83 6.44 15.35 -10.22
C LEU A 83 6.38 15.28 -8.68
N LEU A 84 5.58 14.35 -8.15
CA LEU A 84 5.48 14.11 -6.70
C LEU A 84 6.84 13.72 -6.12
N LEU A 85 7.57 12.84 -6.80
CA LEU A 85 8.91 12.45 -6.39
C LEU A 85 9.83 13.66 -6.35
N ARG A 86 9.81 14.51 -7.38
CA ARG A 86 10.65 15.71 -7.46
C ARG A 86 10.35 16.72 -6.34
N LEU A 87 9.08 16.85 -5.95
CA LEU A 87 8.65 17.69 -4.82
C LEU A 87 9.02 17.05 -3.47
N ALA A 88 8.94 15.73 -3.36
CA ALA A 88 9.27 14.98 -2.16
C ALA A 88 10.78 14.75 -1.96
N MET A 89 11.60 14.88 -3.02
CA MET A 89 13.05 14.72 -2.99
C MET A 89 13.75 15.37 -1.78
N PRO A 90 13.51 16.65 -1.42
CA PRO A 90 14.14 17.25 -0.25
C PRO A 90 13.80 16.53 1.05
N ALA A 91 12.54 16.13 1.24
CA ALA A 91 12.12 15.36 2.41
C ALA A 91 12.73 13.96 2.43
N VAL A 92 12.78 13.29 1.27
CA VAL A 92 13.43 11.98 1.12
C VAL A 92 14.92 12.04 1.45
N TYR A 93 15.60 13.09 1.00
CA TYR A 93 17.03 13.30 1.30
C TYR A 93 17.26 13.49 2.79
N LEU A 94 16.43 14.30 3.45
CA LEU A 94 16.49 14.53 4.89
C LEU A 94 16.26 13.22 5.65
N LEU A 95 15.20 12.48 5.32
CA LEU A 95 14.88 11.19 5.96
C LEU A 95 15.97 10.14 5.73
N SER A 96 16.51 10.08 4.52
CA SER A 96 17.59 9.14 4.21
C SER A 96 18.86 9.52 4.97
N GLY A 97 19.12 10.82 5.16
CA GLY A 97 20.20 11.34 5.99
C GLY A 97 20.03 10.93 7.45
N THR A 98 18.85 11.12 8.03
CA THR A 98 18.57 10.76 9.43
C THR A 98 18.62 9.25 9.63
N THR A 99 18.07 8.45 8.72
CA THR A 99 18.17 6.98 8.78
C THR A 99 19.62 6.52 8.75
N ARG A 100 20.44 7.05 7.83
CA ARG A 100 21.87 6.72 7.78
C ARG A 100 22.60 7.12 9.06
N LEU A 101 22.24 8.26 9.66
CA LEU A 101 22.82 8.71 10.93
C LEU A 101 22.47 7.75 12.07
N VAL A 102 21.19 7.39 12.20
CA VAL A 102 20.71 6.46 13.24
C VAL A 102 21.33 5.07 13.07
N VAL A 103 21.37 4.54 11.85
CA VAL A 103 21.99 3.24 11.53
C VAL A 103 23.48 3.24 11.89
N ARG A 104 24.21 4.33 11.58
CA ARG A 104 25.61 4.50 11.99
C ARG A 104 25.78 4.56 13.51
N LEU A 105 24.89 5.28 14.21
CA LEU A 105 24.91 5.35 15.68
C LEU A 105 24.64 4.00 16.34
N LEU A 106 23.83 3.15 15.71
CA LEU A 106 23.55 1.78 16.15
C LEU A 106 24.63 0.77 15.74
N GLY A 107 25.68 1.20 15.03
CA GLY A 107 26.80 0.34 14.62
C GLY A 107 26.47 -0.66 13.50
N VAL A 108 25.29 -0.55 12.88
CA VAL A 108 24.87 -1.44 11.79
C VAL A 108 25.50 -0.95 10.50
N HIS A 109 26.39 -1.75 9.91
CA HIS A 109 26.92 -1.47 8.59
C HIS A 109 25.93 -1.99 7.56
N PRO A 110 25.47 -1.17 6.60
CA PRO A 110 24.63 -1.67 5.52
C PRO A 110 25.44 -2.70 4.74
N SER A 111 25.05 -3.97 4.84
CA SER A 111 25.55 -5.00 3.94
C SER A 111 25.14 -4.60 2.52
N PRO A 112 26.03 -4.69 1.52
CA PRO A 112 25.58 -4.63 0.14
C PRO A 112 24.48 -5.68 -0.03
N GLU A 113 23.33 -5.28 -0.57
CA GLU A 113 22.33 -6.25 -0.99
C GLU A 113 23.06 -7.29 -1.84
N PRO A 114 22.97 -8.60 -1.52
CA PRO A 114 23.47 -9.60 -2.42
C PRO A 114 22.77 -9.35 -3.75
N GLY A 115 23.55 -9.04 -4.80
CA GLY A 115 22.99 -8.95 -6.14
C GLY A 115 22.24 -10.25 -6.43
N ALA A 116 21.17 -10.17 -7.23
CA ALA A 116 20.37 -11.33 -7.59
C ALA A 116 21.29 -12.47 -8.02
N THR A 117 21.20 -13.61 -7.33
CA THR A 117 22.00 -14.78 -7.66
C THR A 117 21.47 -15.40 -8.95
N GLU A 118 22.28 -16.22 -9.61
CA GLU A 118 21.84 -16.92 -10.82
C GLU A 118 20.58 -17.77 -10.55
N GLU A 119 20.46 -18.33 -9.35
CA GLU A 119 19.27 -19.08 -8.92
C GLU A 119 18.03 -18.19 -8.79
N ASP A 120 18.18 -16.96 -8.28
CA ASP A 120 17.07 -15.99 -8.23
C ASP A 120 16.61 -15.62 -9.65
N ILE A 121 17.56 -15.35 -10.55
CA ILE A 121 17.28 -15.01 -11.96
C ILE A 121 16.58 -16.18 -12.65
N ARG A 122 17.07 -17.41 -12.47
CA ARG A 122 16.46 -18.61 -13.04
C ARG A 122 15.07 -18.89 -12.46
N GLY A 123 14.86 -18.60 -11.18
CA GLY A 123 13.56 -18.64 -10.52
C GLY A 123 12.55 -17.67 -11.15
N MET A 124 12.96 -16.41 -11.34
CA MET A 124 12.14 -15.37 -11.98
C MET A 124 11.78 -15.73 -13.43
N ILE A 125 12.72 -16.27 -14.21
CA ILE A 125 12.46 -16.71 -15.60
C ILE A 125 11.45 -17.87 -15.61
N LYS A 126 11.54 -18.79 -14.65
CA LYS A 126 10.61 -19.91 -14.53
C LYS A 126 9.20 -19.45 -14.14
N GLU A 127 9.08 -18.50 -13.21
CA GLU A 127 7.80 -17.88 -12.85
C GLU A 127 7.20 -17.11 -14.03
N ALA A 128 8.00 -16.35 -14.77
CA ALA A 128 7.56 -15.61 -15.96
C ALA A 128 7.08 -16.54 -17.10
N ALA A 129 7.74 -17.68 -17.29
CA ALA A 129 7.30 -18.70 -18.24
C ALA A 129 5.99 -19.39 -17.80
N LEU A 130 5.80 -19.63 -16.50
CA LEU A 130 4.54 -20.19 -15.96
C LEU A 130 3.37 -19.20 -16.05
N ALA A 131 3.66 -17.90 -15.91
CA ALA A 131 2.69 -16.83 -16.11
C ALA A 131 2.34 -16.59 -17.59
N GLY A 132 3.04 -17.24 -18.53
CA GLY A 132 2.83 -17.11 -19.97
C GLY A 132 3.35 -15.80 -20.55
N GLU A 133 4.16 -15.04 -19.80
CA GLU A 133 4.74 -13.78 -20.26
C GLU A 133 6.04 -13.97 -21.06
N VAL A 134 6.63 -15.17 -21.03
CA VAL A 134 7.84 -15.55 -21.77
C VAL A 134 7.51 -16.72 -22.70
N GLU A 135 7.71 -16.52 -24.00
CA GLU A 135 7.46 -17.53 -25.03
C GLU A 135 8.54 -18.63 -24.95
N LEU A 136 8.17 -19.90 -25.20
CA LEU A 136 9.07 -21.06 -25.08
C LEU A 136 10.40 -20.91 -25.85
N ALA A 137 10.40 -20.16 -26.95
CA ALA A 137 11.58 -19.86 -27.75
C ALA A 137 12.61 -18.96 -27.03
N GLU A 138 12.14 -18.04 -26.19
CA GLU A 138 12.98 -17.08 -25.47
C GLU A 138 13.62 -17.74 -24.23
N LYS A 139 12.91 -18.68 -23.61
CA LYS A 139 13.44 -19.57 -22.55
C LYS A 139 14.68 -20.36 -23.03
N PHE A 140 14.65 -20.88 -24.25
CA PHE A 140 15.78 -21.61 -24.85
C PHE A 140 17.00 -20.70 -25.12
N LEU A 141 16.76 -19.43 -25.42
CA LEU A 141 17.84 -18.44 -25.62
C LEU A 141 18.51 -18.09 -24.30
N LEU A 142 17.71 -17.87 -23.24
CA LEU A 142 18.21 -17.59 -21.90
C LEU A 142 18.99 -18.77 -21.31
N GLU A 143 18.49 -20.00 -21.45
CA GLU A 143 19.19 -21.22 -21.01
C GLU A 143 20.56 -21.42 -21.71
N ARG A 144 20.75 -20.84 -22.90
CA ARG A 144 22.00 -20.89 -23.66
C ARG A 144 23.03 -19.84 -23.25
N ILE A 145 22.59 -18.71 -22.70
CA ILE A 145 23.45 -17.61 -22.28
C ILE A 145 24.08 -17.90 -20.90
N PHE A 146 23.37 -18.63 -20.03
CA PHE A 146 23.86 -19.05 -18.71
C PHE A 146 24.64 -20.38 -18.74
N ARG A 147 25.15 -20.81 -19.90
CA ARG A 147 25.96 -22.03 -20.05
C ARG A 147 27.39 -21.70 -20.46
#